data_AF-A0A1F8RN05-F1
#
_entry.id   AF-A0A1F8RN05-F1
#
_cell.length_a   1.000
_cell.length_b   1.000
_cell.length_c   1.000
_cell.angle_alpha   90.00
_cell.angle_beta   90.00
_cell.angle_gamma   90.00
#
_symmetry.space_group_name_H-M   'P 1'
#
loop_
_entity.id
_entity.type
_entity.pdbx_description
1 polymer ?
#
loop_
_entity_poly.entity_id
_entity_poly.type
_entity_poly.pdbx_seq_one_letter_code
_entity_poly.pdbx_strand_id
1 'polypeptide(L)'
;MPAKKGSTATPKRATRTPAVTAHKAAPRATVPAVRVSAAGGREAVIVAAVRTAVGRAGRGSLRSVRPDEMAAAVIREALRRAAPLDPLEIDDVLIGCAFPEGEQGLNIGRLAALRAGLPIEVPGATVNRFCSSGMQTIAMGAQAILAGLADVIIAGGTESMSMVPMTGNKFSPNPGFAAEWPSVYLNMGLTAERVSKEYKISREDQDGMAMRSHQRAAAAQDAGRFVEEIIPLKVNLVEVGEDGKRSERGFTFEADEGPRRDTTLEALGKLKPAFLQGGTVTAGNSSQMSDGAAAVVIMEARKAKTLGLEP
;
A
#
# COMPACT_ATOMS: atom_id res chain seq x y z
N MET A 1 40.68 25.21 62.72
CA MET A 1 40.21 23.84 63.08
C MET A 1 39.01 23.48 62.20
N PRO A 2 38.80 22.18 61.89
CA PRO A 2 38.84 21.67 60.52
C PRO A 2 37.48 21.40 59.84
N ALA A 3 37.61 21.14 58.54
CA ALA A 3 36.77 20.38 57.61
C ALA A 3 35.63 19.49 58.16
N LYS A 4 34.57 19.33 57.33
CA LYS A 4 34.22 18.01 56.79
C LYS A 4 33.33 18.07 55.54
N LYS A 5 33.81 17.39 54.52
CA LYS A 5 33.16 17.04 53.25
C LYS A 5 31.98 16.10 53.50
N GLY A 6 30.84 16.41 52.90
CA GLY A 6 29.71 15.48 52.73
C GLY A 6 29.57 15.11 51.27
N SER A 7 30.16 13.99 50.89
CA SER A 7 30.03 13.33 49.58
C SER A 7 28.63 12.72 49.46
N THR A 8 27.79 13.26 48.58
CA THR A 8 26.53 12.61 48.20
C THR A 8 26.74 11.79 46.93
N ALA A 9 26.77 10.47 47.12
CA ALA A 9 26.89 9.49 46.06
C ALA A 9 25.63 9.45 45.19
N THR A 10 25.83 9.48 43.88
CA THR A 10 24.83 9.23 42.84
C THR A 10 24.40 7.76 42.86
N PRO A 11 23.09 7.43 42.85
CA PRO A 11 22.66 6.06 42.64
C PRO A 11 22.74 5.71 41.15
N LYS A 12 23.66 4.80 40.80
CA LYS A 12 23.70 4.13 39.49
C LYS A 12 22.43 3.29 39.33
N ARG A 13 21.48 3.73 38.49
CA ARG A 13 20.34 2.90 38.09
C ARG A 13 20.80 1.95 36.98
N ALA A 14 20.93 0.67 37.33
CA ALA A 14 21.29 -0.39 36.41
C ALA A 14 20.26 -0.52 35.28
N THR A 15 20.74 -0.52 34.04
CA THR A 15 20.01 -0.87 32.83
C THR A 15 19.80 -2.39 32.81
N ARG A 16 18.54 -2.84 32.88
CA ARG A 16 18.15 -4.21 32.52
C ARG A 16 17.24 -4.14 31.30
N THR A 17 17.83 -4.33 30.13
CA THR A 17 17.11 -4.68 28.91
C THR A 17 16.61 -6.11 29.07
N PRO A 18 15.32 -6.43 28.86
CA PRO A 18 14.87 -7.82 28.84
C PRO A 18 15.44 -8.50 27.59
N ALA A 19 16.01 -9.69 27.76
CA ALA A 19 16.43 -10.54 26.65
C ALA A 19 15.18 -10.98 25.87
N VAL A 20 15.13 -10.65 24.59
CA VAL A 20 14.11 -11.16 23.65
C VAL A 20 14.44 -12.62 23.38
N THR A 21 13.59 -13.53 23.85
CA THR A 21 13.63 -14.94 23.48
C THR A 21 13.30 -15.08 22.00
N ALA A 22 14.21 -15.69 21.24
CA ALA A 22 14.01 -16.01 19.84
C ALA A 22 12.83 -16.98 19.68
N HIS A 23 11.70 -16.47 19.19
CA HIS A 23 10.58 -17.32 18.80
C HIS A 23 10.92 -18.01 17.48
N LYS A 24 10.91 -19.34 17.51
CA LYS A 24 11.08 -20.22 16.35
C LYS A 24 9.95 -19.91 15.35
N ALA A 25 10.30 -19.41 14.17
CA ALA A 25 9.33 -19.11 13.11
C ALA A 25 8.52 -20.36 12.77
N ALA A 26 7.20 -20.22 12.69
CA ALA A 26 6.31 -21.26 12.22
C ALA A 26 6.60 -21.58 10.73
N PRO A 27 6.41 -22.83 10.27
CA PRO A 27 6.67 -23.21 8.89
C PRO A 27 5.77 -22.42 7.92
N ARG A 28 6.38 -21.93 6.83
CA ARG A 28 5.73 -21.19 5.75
C ARG A 28 4.47 -21.90 5.27
N ALA A 29 3.33 -21.19 5.29
CA ALA A 29 2.22 -21.55 4.44
C ALA A 29 2.59 -21.15 3.01
N THR A 30 2.86 -22.13 2.15
CA THR A 30 3.05 -21.91 0.72
C THR A 30 1.78 -21.30 0.14
N VAL A 31 1.85 -20.04 -0.26
CA VAL A 31 0.82 -19.43 -1.11
C VAL A 31 0.86 -20.21 -2.44
N PRO A 32 -0.25 -20.80 -2.92
CA PRO A 32 -0.23 -21.51 -4.19
C PRO A 32 0.13 -20.52 -5.31
N ALA A 33 1.18 -20.84 -6.08
CA ALA A 33 1.56 -20.09 -7.26
C ALA A 33 0.35 -20.00 -8.21
N VAL A 34 -0.07 -18.77 -8.54
CA VAL A 34 -1.14 -18.54 -9.52
C VAL A 34 -0.55 -18.79 -10.91
N ARG A 35 -0.87 -19.96 -11.49
CA ARG A 35 -0.39 -20.37 -12.80
C ARG A 35 -1.43 -20.03 -13.87
N VAL A 36 -1.06 -19.17 -14.82
CA VAL A 36 -1.85 -18.92 -16.02
C VAL A 36 -1.03 -19.40 -17.22
N SER A 37 -1.57 -20.34 -18.00
CA SER A 37 -0.91 -20.87 -19.20
C SER A 37 -1.71 -20.49 -20.45
N ALA A 38 -1.01 -20.06 -21.51
CA ALA A 38 -1.60 -19.81 -22.82
C ALA A 38 -1.29 -20.96 -23.79
N ALA A 39 -2.01 -21.00 -24.91
CA ALA A 39 -1.94 -22.07 -25.93
C ALA A 39 -0.54 -22.27 -26.58
N GLY A 40 0.44 -21.41 -26.28
CA GLY A 40 1.84 -21.51 -26.72
C GLY A 40 2.82 -22.08 -25.67
N GLY A 41 2.35 -22.57 -24.52
CA GLY A 41 3.20 -23.19 -23.49
C GLY A 41 4.09 -22.22 -22.69
N ARG A 42 3.91 -20.90 -22.87
CA ARG A 42 4.46 -19.87 -21.98
C ARG A 42 3.59 -19.76 -20.72
N GLU A 43 4.25 -19.52 -19.60
CA GLU A 43 3.62 -19.34 -18.29
C GLU A 43 4.22 -18.09 -17.64
N ALA A 44 3.35 -17.25 -17.07
CA ALA A 44 3.74 -16.09 -16.29
C ALA A 44 3.72 -16.44 -14.80
N VAL A 45 4.82 -16.20 -14.11
CA VAL A 45 5.00 -16.46 -12.67
C VAL A 45 5.37 -15.18 -11.92
N ILE A 46 5.04 -15.09 -10.64
CA ILE A 46 5.48 -13.99 -9.77
C ILE A 46 6.67 -14.50 -8.98
N VAL A 47 7.84 -13.87 -9.10
CA VAL A 47 9.08 -14.30 -8.40
C VAL A 47 9.42 -13.42 -7.19
N ALA A 48 8.77 -12.28 -7.07
CA ALA A 48 8.89 -11.39 -5.92
C ALA A 48 7.62 -10.58 -5.74
N ALA A 49 7.22 -10.36 -4.48
CA ALA A 49 6.15 -9.46 -4.09
C ALA A 49 6.56 -8.67 -2.84
N VAL A 50 6.23 -7.38 -2.84
CA VAL A 50 6.55 -6.45 -1.75
C VAL A 50 5.57 -5.29 -1.74
N ARG A 51 5.27 -4.78 -0.54
CA ARG A 51 4.51 -3.56 -0.33
C ARG A 51 5.12 -2.69 0.76
N THR A 52 4.72 -1.43 0.79
CA THR A 52 4.89 -0.60 1.99
C THR A 52 3.88 -1.04 3.05
N ALA A 53 4.13 -0.66 4.30
CA ALA A 53 3.02 -0.50 5.24
C ALA A 53 2.06 0.58 4.70
N VAL A 54 0.78 0.47 5.04
CA VAL A 54 -0.26 1.40 4.62
C VAL A 54 -0.48 2.47 5.70
N GLY A 55 -0.29 3.73 5.33
CA GLY A 55 -0.53 4.89 6.18
C GLY A 55 -1.96 5.43 6.01
N ARG A 56 -2.48 6.11 7.02
CA ARG A 56 -3.77 6.81 6.91
C ARG A 56 -3.59 8.16 6.19
N ALA A 57 -4.46 8.46 5.23
CA ALA A 57 -4.38 9.73 4.50
C ALA A 57 -4.62 10.97 5.41
N GLY A 58 -3.92 12.06 5.08
CA GLY A 58 -4.01 13.40 5.68
C GLY A 58 -3.35 13.53 7.05
N ARG A 59 -3.65 12.61 7.98
CA ARG A 59 -3.15 12.67 9.37
C ARG A 59 -2.19 11.54 9.75
N GLY A 60 -2.02 10.55 8.86
CA GLY A 60 -1.17 9.41 9.15
C GLY A 60 0.31 9.72 9.00
N SER A 61 1.08 8.66 9.17
CA SER A 61 2.54 8.74 9.21
C SER A 61 3.16 8.98 7.83
N LEU A 62 2.52 8.51 6.75
CA LEU A 62 3.04 8.63 5.38
C LEU A 62 2.68 9.94 4.67
N ARG A 63 1.98 10.86 5.32
CA ARG A 63 1.50 12.11 4.69
C ARG A 63 2.59 13.01 4.08
N SER A 64 3.84 12.88 4.51
CA SER A 64 5.00 13.62 3.97
C SER A 64 5.84 12.80 2.98
N VAL A 65 5.51 11.53 2.76
CA VAL A 65 6.24 10.65 1.86
C VAL A 65 5.58 10.69 0.48
N ARG A 66 6.35 11.07 -0.53
CA ARG A 66 5.82 11.16 -1.89
C ARG A 66 5.52 9.77 -2.48
N PRO A 67 4.49 9.64 -3.33
CA PRO A 67 4.12 8.36 -3.94
C PRO A 67 5.18 7.81 -4.91
N ASP A 68 5.98 8.66 -5.57
CA ASP A 68 7.15 8.24 -6.37
C ASP A 68 8.25 7.60 -5.51
N GLU A 69 8.51 8.14 -4.32
CA GLU A 69 9.45 7.56 -3.33
C GLU A 69 8.94 6.21 -2.79
N MET A 70 7.65 6.11 -2.47
CA MET A 70 7.05 4.84 -2.03
C MET A 70 7.13 3.78 -3.12
N ALA A 71 6.78 4.13 -4.36
CA ALA A 71 6.88 3.25 -5.52
C ALA A 71 8.33 2.82 -5.79
N ALA A 72 9.27 3.76 -5.78
CA ALA A 72 10.68 3.46 -5.98
C ALA A 72 11.24 2.53 -4.90
N ALA A 73 10.80 2.67 -3.65
CA ALA A 73 11.22 1.81 -2.55
C ALA A 73 10.76 0.35 -2.77
N VAL A 74 9.50 0.13 -3.15
CA VAL A 74 8.99 -1.23 -3.41
C VAL A 74 9.59 -1.82 -4.68
N ILE A 75 9.83 -1.04 -5.75
CA ILE A 75 10.52 -1.51 -6.95
C ILE A 75 11.94 -1.98 -6.60
N ARG A 76 12.69 -1.18 -5.84
CA ARG A 76 14.07 -1.52 -5.43
C ARG A 76 14.12 -2.80 -4.61
N GLU A 77 13.18 -2.98 -3.68
CA GLU A 77 13.11 -4.22 -2.91
C GLU A 77 12.68 -5.41 -3.77
N ALA A 78 11.72 -5.23 -4.69
CA ALA A 78 11.28 -6.28 -5.59
C ALA A 78 12.44 -6.81 -6.44
N LEU A 79 13.26 -5.89 -6.99
CA LEU A 79 14.50 -6.22 -7.71
C LEU A 79 15.51 -6.94 -6.81
N ARG A 80 15.71 -6.47 -5.58
CA ARG A 80 16.61 -7.13 -4.63
C ARG A 80 16.19 -8.57 -4.33
N ARG A 81 14.87 -8.82 -4.24
CA ARG A 81 14.30 -10.17 -4.03
C ARG A 81 14.38 -11.04 -5.28
N ALA A 82 14.39 -10.44 -6.46
CA ALA A 82 14.53 -11.12 -7.75
C ALA A 82 16.00 -11.29 -8.22
N ALA A 83 16.99 -11.05 -7.38
CA ALA A 83 18.39 -11.30 -7.73
C ALA A 83 18.60 -12.80 -8.07
N PRO A 84 19.32 -13.13 -9.17
CA PRO A 84 20.30 -12.30 -9.86
C PRO A 84 19.80 -11.60 -11.15
N LEU A 85 18.50 -11.34 -11.30
CA LEU A 85 17.95 -10.62 -12.46
C LEU A 85 18.75 -9.35 -12.80
N ASP A 86 19.21 -9.24 -14.05
CA ASP A 86 19.82 -8.03 -14.58
C ASP A 86 18.72 -6.98 -14.86
N PRO A 87 18.82 -5.75 -14.30
CA PRO A 87 17.89 -4.67 -14.60
C PRO A 87 17.66 -4.40 -16.10
N LEU A 88 18.64 -4.63 -16.97
CA LEU A 88 18.49 -4.44 -18.42
C LEU A 88 17.60 -5.49 -19.09
N GLU A 89 17.28 -6.59 -18.41
CA GLU A 89 16.34 -7.61 -18.91
C GLU A 89 14.88 -7.27 -18.62
N ILE A 90 14.59 -6.15 -17.95
CA ILE A 90 13.22 -5.72 -17.65
C ILE A 90 12.62 -5.06 -18.88
N ASP A 91 11.56 -5.66 -19.40
CA ASP A 91 10.89 -5.18 -20.61
C ASP A 91 9.99 -3.97 -20.34
N ASP A 92 9.38 -3.87 -19.14
CA ASP A 92 8.56 -2.72 -18.74
C ASP A 92 8.33 -2.63 -17.22
N VAL A 93 8.01 -1.42 -16.77
CA VAL A 93 7.60 -1.09 -15.39
C VAL A 93 6.21 -0.46 -15.41
N LEU A 94 5.20 -1.25 -15.06
CA LEU A 94 3.80 -0.85 -15.04
C LEU A 94 3.35 -0.51 -13.62
N ILE A 95 3.03 0.76 -13.35
CA ILE A 95 2.54 1.22 -12.05
C ILE A 95 1.11 1.75 -12.16
N GLY A 96 0.22 1.16 -11.38
CA GLY A 96 -1.16 1.59 -11.23
C GLY A 96 -1.30 2.84 -10.37
N CYS A 97 -2.07 3.82 -10.82
CA CYS A 97 -2.38 5.06 -10.09
C CYS A 97 -3.79 5.55 -10.49
N ALA A 98 -4.70 5.73 -9.53
CA ALA A 98 -6.09 6.07 -9.81
C ALA A 98 -6.28 7.56 -10.16
N PHE A 99 -5.52 8.45 -9.52
CA PHE A 99 -5.53 9.88 -9.78
C PHE A 99 -4.13 10.39 -10.15
N PRO A 100 -3.66 10.16 -11.39
CA PRO A 100 -2.32 10.56 -11.81
C PRO A 100 -2.21 12.08 -12.01
N GLU A 101 -2.26 12.82 -10.90
CA GLU A 101 -2.15 14.27 -10.79
C GLU A 101 -1.12 14.63 -9.72
N GLY A 102 -0.66 15.89 -9.71
CA GLY A 102 0.23 16.40 -8.67
C GLY A 102 1.49 15.53 -8.47
N GLU A 103 1.76 15.15 -7.23
CA GLU A 103 2.93 14.38 -6.80
C GLU A 103 2.97 12.94 -7.35
N GLN A 104 1.84 12.41 -7.83
CA GLN A 104 1.71 11.12 -8.52
C GLN A 104 1.29 11.30 -9.99
N GLY A 105 1.45 12.51 -10.52
CA GLY A 105 1.13 12.85 -11.90
C GLY A 105 2.20 12.46 -12.91
N LEU A 106 2.07 13.00 -14.12
CA LEU A 106 2.89 12.62 -15.27
C LEU A 106 2.86 11.09 -15.47
N ASN A 107 3.98 10.50 -15.87
CA ASN A 107 4.16 9.07 -15.92
C ASN A 107 4.85 8.58 -14.63
N ILE A 108 4.08 8.42 -13.55
CA ILE A 108 4.57 7.93 -12.25
C ILE A 108 5.28 6.56 -12.36
N GLY A 109 4.87 5.70 -13.30
CA GLY A 109 5.57 4.44 -13.57
C GLY A 109 7.02 4.65 -14.01
N ARG A 110 7.23 5.54 -14.99
CA ARG A 110 8.57 5.91 -15.46
C ARG A 110 9.38 6.66 -14.39
N LEU A 111 8.77 7.60 -13.67
CA LEU A 111 9.45 8.35 -12.61
C LEU A 111 9.91 7.42 -11.48
N ALA A 112 9.04 6.50 -11.04
CA ALA A 112 9.36 5.52 -10.01
C ALA A 112 10.47 4.55 -10.44
N ALA A 113 10.45 4.09 -11.70
CA ALA A 113 11.49 3.23 -12.25
C ALA A 113 12.88 3.90 -12.19
N LEU A 114 12.99 5.13 -12.71
CA LEU A 114 14.23 5.91 -12.65
C LEU A 114 14.65 6.20 -11.21
N ARG A 115 13.68 6.55 -10.35
CA ARG A 115 13.94 6.83 -8.92
C ARG A 115 14.39 5.60 -8.15
N ALA A 116 13.97 4.40 -8.56
CA ALA A 116 14.43 3.13 -8.01
C ALA A 116 15.89 2.82 -8.38
N GLY A 117 16.42 3.47 -9.41
CA GLY A 117 17.78 3.28 -9.93
C GLY A 117 17.86 2.39 -11.16
N LEU A 118 16.74 2.13 -11.84
CA LEU A 118 16.74 1.38 -13.09
C LEU A 118 17.43 2.15 -14.22
N PRO A 119 18.10 1.46 -15.16
CA PRO A 119 18.70 2.07 -16.34
C PRO A 119 17.67 2.86 -17.16
N ILE A 120 18.14 3.85 -17.93
CA ILE A 120 17.26 4.70 -18.74
C ILE A 120 16.58 3.91 -19.88
N GLU A 121 17.17 2.79 -20.27
CA GLU A 121 16.71 1.86 -21.29
C GLU A 121 15.42 1.14 -20.87
N VAL A 122 15.19 0.93 -19.57
CA VAL A 122 14.02 0.20 -19.05
C VAL A 122 12.78 1.10 -19.09
N PRO A 123 11.76 0.83 -19.92
CA PRO A 123 10.61 1.71 -20.02
C PRO A 123 9.73 1.67 -18.76
N GLY A 124 8.74 2.55 -18.72
CA GLY A 124 7.75 2.53 -17.65
C GLY A 124 6.49 3.29 -18.03
N ALA A 125 5.35 2.85 -17.49
CA ALA A 125 4.04 3.41 -17.79
C ALA A 125 3.14 3.47 -16.55
N THR A 126 2.33 4.54 -16.49
CA THR A 126 1.21 4.64 -15.56
C THR A 126 -0.03 3.97 -16.15
N VAL A 127 -0.68 3.12 -15.37
CA VAL A 127 -1.96 2.50 -15.74
C VAL A 127 -3.05 3.05 -14.84
N ASN A 128 -4.16 3.49 -15.42
CA ASN A 128 -5.34 3.91 -14.68
C ASN A 128 -6.55 3.06 -15.06
N ARG A 129 -7.01 2.27 -14.09
CA ARG A 129 -8.31 1.60 -14.04
C ARG A 129 -8.93 1.75 -12.65
N PHE A 130 -8.82 2.96 -12.09
CA PHE A 130 -9.26 3.32 -10.73
C PHE A 130 -8.78 2.32 -9.67
N CYS A 131 -9.67 1.83 -8.81
CA CYS A 131 -9.34 0.91 -7.71
C CYS A 131 -8.64 -0.38 -8.15
N SER A 132 -8.75 -0.75 -9.43
CA SER A 132 -8.13 -1.95 -9.99
C SER A 132 -6.77 -1.71 -10.62
N SER A 133 -6.27 -0.46 -10.67
CA SER A 133 -5.07 -0.09 -11.43
C SER A 133 -3.85 -0.97 -11.12
N GLY A 134 -3.57 -1.25 -9.84
CA GLY A 134 -2.45 -2.12 -9.45
C GLY A 134 -2.63 -3.59 -9.82
N MET A 135 -3.87 -4.09 -9.88
CA MET A 135 -4.13 -5.44 -10.38
C MET A 135 -4.12 -5.49 -11.92
N GLN A 136 -4.53 -4.40 -12.56
CA GLN A 136 -4.50 -4.25 -14.01
C GLN A 136 -3.06 -4.31 -14.55
N THR A 137 -2.08 -3.74 -13.84
CA THR A 137 -0.67 -3.84 -14.24
C THR A 137 -0.17 -5.28 -14.21
N ILE A 138 -0.58 -6.07 -13.20
CA ILE A 138 -0.26 -7.50 -13.12
C ILE A 138 -0.89 -8.26 -14.27
N ALA A 139 -2.16 -8.01 -14.56
CA ALA A 139 -2.85 -8.64 -15.68
C ALA A 139 -2.19 -8.30 -17.03
N MET A 140 -1.81 -7.04 -17.25
CA MET A 140 -1.12 -6.60 -18.47
C MET A 140 0.28 -7.23 -18.60
N GLY A 141 1.05 -7.27 -17.51
CA GLY A 141 2.37 -7.92 -17.50
C GLY A 141 2.29 -9.41 -17.80
N ALA A 142 1.36 -10.12 -17.15
CA ALA A 142 1.11 -11.53 -17.43
C ALA A 142 0.66 -11.74 -18.88
N GLN A 143 -0.23 -10.90 -19.41
CA GLN A 143 -0.67 -10.98 -20.82
C GLN A 143 0.49 -10.77 -21.80
N ALA A 144 1.38 -9.80 -21.55
CA ALA A 144 2.55 -9.56 -22.39
C ALA A 144 3.50 -10.78 -22.41
N ILE A 145 3.75 -11.38 -21.24
CA ILE A 145 4.55 -12.60 -21.12
C ILE A 145 3.86 -13.77 -21.85
N LEU A 146 2.57 -14.00 -21.63
CA LEU A 146 1.85 -15.08 -22.30
C LEU A 146 1.81 -14.92 -23.83
N ALA A 147 1.78 -13.68 -24.32
CA ALA A 147 1.72 -13.34 -25.74
C ALA A 147 3.07 -13.40 -26.47
N GLY A 148 4.19 -13.63 -25.78
CA GLY A 148 5.51 -13.60 -26.43
C GLY A 148 6.14 -12.22 -26.53
N LEU A 149 5.57 -11.19 -25.88
CA LEU A 149 5.96 -9.79 -26.05
C LEU A 149 6.95 -9.29 -24.98
N ALA A 150 7.06 -10.01 -23.88
CA ALA A 150 7.97 -9.72 -22.77
C ALA A 150 8.40 -11.02 -22.07
N ASP A 151 9.49 -10.95 -21.31
CA ASP A 151 9.99 -11.99 -20.42
C ASP A 151 9.96 -11.55 -18.96
N VAL A 152 10.14 -10.26 -18.67
CA VAL A 152 10.24 -9.71 -17.32
C VAL A 152 9.48 -8.39 -17.23
N ILE A 153 8.50 -8.31 -16.33
CA ILE A 153 7.71 -7.11 -16.08
C ILE A 153 7.72 -6.81 -14.59
N ILE A 154 7.97 -5.54 -14.22
CA ILE A 154 7.65 -5.06 -12.89
C ILE A 154 6.23 -4.49 -12.94
N ALA A 155 5.34 -5.04 -12.12
CA ALA A 155 3.96 -4.58 -12.03
C ALA A 155 3.67 -4.13 -10.59
N GLY A 156 2.86 -3.10 -10.42
CA GLY A 156 2.53 -2.62 -9.09
C GLY A 156 1.50 -1.50 -9.09
N GLY A 157 1.44 -0.79 -7.96
CA GLY A 157 0.61 0.40 -7.81
C GLY A 157 1.13 1.30 -6.68
N THR A 158 0.83 2.59 -6.78
CA THR A 158 1.12 3.58 -5.75
C THR A 158 -0.01 4.59 -5.70
N GLU A 159 -0.37 5.03 -4.50
CA GLU A 159 -1.38 6.06 -4.27
C GLU A 159 -1.02 6.82 -2.98
N SER A 160 -1.15 8.15 -3.01
CA SER A 160 -1.06 9.02 -1.84
C SER A 160 -2.29 9.91 -1.79
N MET A 161 -3.30 9.46 -1.06
CA MET A 161 -4.52 10.23 -0.82
C MET A 161 -4.28 11.41 0.12
N SER A 162 -3.13 11.47 0.80
CA SER A 162 -2.64 12.64 1.52
C SER A 162 -2.27 13.80 0.60
N MET A 163 -1.67 13.51 -0.56
CA MET A 163 -1.17 14.53 -1.48
C MET A 163 -2.16 14.80 -2.63
N VAL A 164 -2.84 13.76 -3.10
CA VAL A 164 -3.87 13.87 -4.14
C VAL A 164 -5.19 13.35 -3.58
N PRO A 165 -6.17 14.22 -3.29
CA PRO A 165 -7.42 13.79 -2.70
C PRO A 165 -8.23 12.92 -3.67
N MET A 166 -9.20 12.20 -3.13
CA MET A 166 -10.20 11.49 -3.95
C MET A 166 -10.88 12.51 -4.88
N THR A 167 -11.00 12.18 -6.17
CA THR A 167 -11.43 13.05 -7.29
C THR A 167 -10.36 13.94 -7.93
N GLY A 168 -9.11 13.85 -7.47
CA GLY A 168 -7.99 14.64 -7.98
C GLY A 168 -7.95 16.07 -7.43
N ASN A 169 -6.93 16.82 -7.81
CA ASN A 169 -6.74 18.22 -7.38
C ASN A 169 -7.71 19.18 -8.07
N LYS A 170 -8.18 18.82 -9.28
CA LYS A 170 -9.14 19.61 -10.03
C LYS A 170 -10.22 18.72 -10.64
N PHE A 171 -11.31 18.51 -9.89
CA PHE A 171 -12.50 17.88 -10.44
C PHE A 171 -13.19 18.80 -11.47
N SER A 172 -13.27 18.34 -12.72
CA SER A 172 -13.85 19.09 -13.85
C SER A 172 -14.72 18.16 -14.72
N PRO A 173 -15.96 17.85 -14.30
CA PRO A 173 -16.83 16.93 -15.02
C PRO A 173 -17.22 17.48 -16.39
N ASN A 174 -17.48 16.60 -17.35
CA ASN A 174 -18.03 16.99 -18.65
C ASN A 174 -19.45 17.57 -18.44
N PRO A 175 -19.74 18.80 -18.91
CA PRO A 175 -21.06 19.42 -18.70
C PRO A 175 -22.23 18.63 -19.28
N GLY A 176 -22.04 17.96 -20.41
CA GLY A 176 -23.07 17.11 -21.03
C GLY A 176 -23.41 15.91 -20.15
N PHE A 177 -22.40 15.17 -19.68
CA PHE A 177 -22.65 14.08 -18.73
C PHE A 177 -23.26 14.58 -17.41
N ALA A 178 -22.84 15.75 -16.91
CA ALA A 178 -23.43 16.30 -15.70
C ALA A 178 -24.92 16.66 -15.86
N ALA A 179 -25.34 17.09 -17.05
CA ALA A 179 -26.74 17.43 -17.34
C ALA A 179 -27.60 16.20 -17.69
N GLU A 180 -27.09 15.32 -18.56
CA GLU A 180 -27.86 14.24 -19.19
C GLU A 180 -27.72 12.90 -18.48
N TRP A 181 -26.55 12.64 -17.88
CA TRP A 181 -26.26 11.36 -17.22
C TRP A 181 -25.40 11.53 -15.95
N PRO A 182 -25.88 12.28 -14.94
CA PRO A 182 -25.08 12.64 -13.76
C PRO A 182 -24.62 11.43 -12.94
N SER A 183 -25.28 10.27 -13.07
CA SER A 183 -24.87 9.05 -12.37
C SER A 183 -23.50 8.51 -12.81
N VAL A 184 -22.95 8.97 -13.94
CA VAL A 184 -21.55 8.69 -14.32
C VAL A 184 -20.57 9.20 -13.24
N TYR A 185 -20.95 10.25 -12.52
CA TYR A 185 -20.15 10.84 -11.44
C TYR A 185 -20.68 10.46 -10.05
N LEU A 186 -21.50 9.42 -9.94
CA LEU A 186 -22.03 8.97 -8.66
C LEU A 186 -20.87 8.53 -7.76
N ASN A 187 -20.74 9.15 -6.59
CA ASN A 187 -19.65 8.80 -5.69
C ASN A 187 -19.79 7.36 -5.17
N MET A 188 -18.65 6.74 -4.85
CA MET A 188 -18.61 5.33 -4.46
C MET A 188 -19.47 5.02 -3.22
N GLY A 189 -19.58 5.95 -2.28
CA GLY A 189 -20.43 5.77 -1.10
C GLY A 189 -21.91 5.65 -1.46
N LEU A 190 -22.42 6.46 -2.39
CA LEU A 190 -23.79 6.36 -2.87
C LEU A 190 -24.03 5.08 -3.69
N THR A 191 -23.02 4.59 -4.42
CA THR A 191 -23.12 3.27 -5.07
C THR A 191 -23.20 2.15 -4.03
N ALA A 192 -22.46 2.25 -2.92
CA ALA A 192 -22.51 1.29 -1.83
C ALA A 192 -23.88 1.28 -1.13
N GLU A 193 -24.49 2.46 -0.91
CA GLU A 193 -25.86 2.56 -0.39
C GLU A 193 -26.87 1.89 -1.33
N ARG A 194 -26.68 2.05 -2.65
CA ARG A 194 -27.54 1.40 -3.66
C ARG A 194 -27.42 -0.13 -3.59
N VAL A 195 -26.19 -0.66 -3.53
CA VAL A 195 -25.93 -2.10 -3.38
C VAL A 195 -26.54 -2.61 -2.07
N SER A 196 -26.33 -1.91 -0.96
CA SER A 196 -26.90 -2.25 0.35
C SER A 196 -28.42 -2.38 0.27
N LYS A 197 -29.09 -1.38 -0.32
CA LYS A 197 -30.55 -1.38 -0.48
C LYS A 197 -31.05 -2.49 -1.41
N GLU A 198 -30.40 -2.67 -2.55
CA GLU A 198 -30.81 -3.63 -3.58
C GLU A 198 -30.69 -5.08 -3.10
N TYR A 199 -29.57 -5.40 -2.47
CA TYR A 199 -29.29 -6.75 -1.95
C TYR A 199 -29.68 -6.93 -0.47
N LYS A 200 -30.34 -5.93 0.13
CA LYS A 200 -30.84 -5.94 1.51
C LYS A 200 -29.75 -6.27 2.54
N ILE A 201 -28.58 -5.67 2.40
CA ILE A 201 -27.44 -5.88 3.30
C ILE A 201 -27.66 -5.01 4.55
N SER A 202 -27.92 -5.67 5.68
CA SER A 202 -28.22 -4.97 6.93
C SER A 202 -27.05 -4.11 7.44
N ARG A 203 -27.34 -3.10 8.26
CA ARG A 203 -26.30 -2.28 8.90
C ARG A 203 -25.42 -3.14 9.81
N GLU A 204 -26.04 -4.10 10.49
CA GLU A 204 -25.39 -5.06 11.37
C GLU A 204 -24.41 -5.96 10.61
N ASP A 205 -24.76 -6.40 9.39
CA ASP A 205 -23.86 -7.19 8.54
C ASP A 205 -22.66 -6.36 8.06
N GLN A 206 -22.90 -5.11 7.66
CA GLN A 206 -21.84 -4.18 7.24
C GLN A 206 -20.85 -3.93 8.37
N ASP A 207 -21.35 -3.57 9.56
CA ASP A 207 -20.54 -3.31 10.74
C ASP A 207 -19.85 -4.61 11.23
N GLY A 208 -20.54 -5.74 11.15
CA GLY A 208 -19.97 -7.05 11.46
C GLY A 208 -18.80 -7.44 10.54
N MET A 209 -18.89 -7.11 9.25
CA MET A 209 -17.77 -7.28 8.32
C MET A 209 -16.57 -6.42 8.72
N ALA A 210 -16.81 -5.14 8.99
CA ALA A 210 -15.76 -4.19 9.36
C ALA A 210 -15.05 -4.58 10.66
N MET A 211 -15.81 -4.98 11.69
CA MET A 211 -15.27 -5.49 12.96
C MET A 211 -14.35 -6.70 12.73
N ARG A 212 -14.82 -7.70 11.96
CA ARG A 212 -14.02 -8.89 11.64
C ARG A 212 -12.76 -8.54 10.85
N SER A 213 -12.85 -7.57 9.94
CA SER A 213 -11.69 -7.09 9.16
C SER A 213 -10.61 -6.53 10.09
N HIS A 214 -10.98 -5.62 11.00
CA HIS A 214 -10.06 -5.06 11.99
C HIS A 214 -9.46 -6.10 12.92
N GLN A 215 -10.27 -7.03 13.44
CA GLN A 215 -9.80 -8.12 14.31
C GLN A 215 -8.78 -9.03 13.60
N ARG A 216 -9.07 -9.42 12.34
CA ARG A 216 -8.16 -10.25 11.55
C ARG A 216 -6.85 -9.53 11.22
N ALA A 217 -6.92 -8.25 10.84
CA ALA A 217 -5.74 -7.46 10.54
C ALA A 217 -4.86 -7.26 11.79
N ALA A 218 -5.46 -6.93 12.94
CA ALA A 218 -4.75 -6.82 14.20
C ALA A 218 -4.09 -8.14 14.61
N ALA A 219 -4.83 -9.26 14.55
CA ALA A 219 -4.27 -10.57 14.86
C ALA A 219 -3.12 -10.96 13.91
N ALA A 220 -3.21 -10.61 12.63
CA ALA A 220 -2.14 -10.84 11.66
C ALA A 220 -0.90 -9.99 11.94
N GLN A 221 -1.07 -8.73 12.34
CA GLN A 221 0.02 -7.86 12.80
C GLN A 221 0.68 -8.40 14.07
N ASP A 222 -0.11 -8.76 15.08
CA ASP A 222 0.38 -9.27 16.37
C ASP A 222 1.12 -10.61 16.19
N ALA A 223 0.70 -11.43 15.21
CA ALA A 223 1.38 -12.67 14.84
C ALA A 223 2.54 -12.50 13.84
N GLY A 224 2.89 -11.26 13.45
CA GLY A 224 4.01 -10.96 12.55
C GLY A 224 3.81 -11.44 11.10
N ARG A 225 2.57 -11.69 10.66
CA ARG A 225 2.28 -12.28 9.33
C ARG A 225 2.61 -11.35 8.16
N PHE A 226 2.71 -10.05 8.40
CA PHE A 226 3.02 -9.05 7.37
C PHE A 226 4.51 -8.70 7.27
N VAL A 227 5.36 -9.26 8.13
CA VAL A 227 6.79 -8.92 8.19
C VAL A 227 7.52 -9.24 6.88
N GLU A 228 7.16 -10.35 6.22
CA GLU A 228 7.81 -10.73 4.94
C GLU A 228 7.40 -9.82 3.78
N GLU A 229 6.17 -9.30 3.76
CA GLU A 229 5.63 -8.51 2.64
C GLU A 229 5.85 -7.00 2.79
N ILE A 230 6.01 -6.47 4.01
CA ILE A 230 6.21 -5.04 4.28
C ILE A 230 7.69 -4.67 4.26
N ILE A 231 8.04 -3.60 3.53
CA ILE A 231 9.31 -2.90 3.72
C ILE A 231 9.19 -1.71 4.68
N PRO A 232 10.22 -1.48 5.52
CA PRO A 232 10.29 -0.29 6.35
C PRO A 232 10.58 0.96 5.50
N LEU A 233 9.85 2.04 5.74
CA LEU A 233 10.11 3.35 5.14
C LEU A 233 10.68 4.32 6.18
N LYS A 234 11.65 5.13 5.77
CA LYS A 234 12.12 6.26 6.59
C LYS A 234 11.21 7.45 6.35
N VAL A 235 10.60 7.94 7.42
CA VAL A 235 9.69 9.08 7.39
C VAL A 235 10.34 10.24 8.13
N ASN A 236 10.34 11.42 7.53
CA ASN A 236 10.61 12.67 8.23
C ASN A 236 9.35 13.53 8.21
N LEU A 237 8.86 13.88 9.40
CA LEU A 237 7.75 14.82 9.56
C LEU A 237 8.31 16.17 9.99
N VAL A 238 7.93 17.20 9.26
CA VAL A 238 8.20 18.60 9.62
C VAL A 238 6.90 19.19 10.14
N GLU A 239 6.91 19.64 11.39
CA GLU A 239 5.75 20.24 12.05
C GLU A 239 6.13 21.65 12.53
N VAL A 240 5.23 22.62 12.31
CA VAL A 240 5.37 23.97 12.85
C VAL A 240 4.50 24.04 14.09
N GLY A 241 5.13 24.23 15.25
CA GLY A 241 4.43 24.39 16.53
C GLY A 241 3.60 25.66 16.56
N GLU A 242 2.70 25.77 17.54
CA GLU A 242 1.90 26.98 17.76
C GLU A 242 2.77 28.22 18.02
N ASP A 243 4.01 28.03 18.48
CA ASP A 243 5.02 29.07 18.66
C ASP A 243 5.74 29.47 17.36
N GLY A 244 5.30 28.95 16.21
CA GLY A 244 5.88 29.19 14.89
C GLY A 244 7.22 28.49 14.67
N LYS A 245 7.71 27.68 15.62
CA LYS A 245 8.99 26.99 15.46
C LYS A 245 8.84 25.69 14.70
N ARG A 246 9.77 25.47 13.78
CA ARG A 246 9.92 24.21 13.06
C ARG A 246 10.50 23.14 13.99
N SER A 247 9.85 22.00 14.04
CA SER A 247 10.35 20.76 14.64
C SER A 247 10.38 19.67 13.59
N GLU A 248 11.36 18.77 13.70
CA GLU A 248 11.50 17.62 12.81
C GLU A 248 11.50 16.33 13.61
N ARG A 249 10.79 15.33 13.10
CA ARG A 249 10.70 14.01 13.70
C ARG A 249 10.89 12.93 12.65
N GLY A 250 12.06 12.32 12.68
CA GLY A 250 12.40 11.14 11.88
C GLY A 250 12.05 9.84 12.59
N PHE A 251 11.43 8.89 11.88
CA PHE A 251 11.17 7.54 12.39
C PHE A 251 11.09 6.52 11.24
N THR A 252 11.03 5.23 11.60
CA THR A 252 10.82 4.13 10.65
C THR A 252 9.36 3.70 10.70
N PHE A 253 8.71 3.62 9.55
CA PHE A 253 7.33 3.19 9.40
C PHE A 253 7.28 1.78 8.79
N GLU A 254 6.77 0.82 9.55
CA GLU A 254 6.87 -0.62 9.23
C GLU A 254 5.62 -1.43 9.61
N ALA A 255 4.52 -0.78 10.01
CA ALA A 255 3.27 -1.45 10.34
C ALA A 255 2.08 -0.64 9.81
N ASP A 256 1.07 -1.33 9.26
CA ASP A 256 -0.15 -0.69 8.79
C ASP A 256 -0.83 0.10 9.93
N GLU A 257 -1.15 1.37 9.66
CA GLU A 257 -1.69 2.32 10.66
C GLU A 257 -3.21 2.23 10.82
N GLY A 258 -3.88 1.64 9.82
CA GLY A 258 -5.35 1.59 9.73
C GLY A 258 -6.05 0.63 10.71
N PRO A 259 -5.53 -0.57 11.01
CA PRO A 259 -6.20 -1.53 11.90
C PRO A 259 -6.44 -0.98 13.33
N ARG A 260 -7.69 -1.07 13.80
CA ARG A 260 -8.13 -0.61 15.13
C ARG A 260 -8.57 -1.79 16.00
N ARG A 261 -7.78 -2.10 17.02
CA ARG A 261 -7.99 -3.24 17.95
C ARG A 261 -9.27 -3.13 18.78
N ASP A 262 -9.72 -1.91 19.01
CA ASP A 262 -10.88 -1.54 19.81
C ASP A 262 -12.19 -1.44 19.00
N THR A 263 -12.19 -1.85 17.73
CA THR A 263 -13.41 -1.86 16.91
C THR A 263 -14.42 -2.87 17.45
N THR A 264 -15.60 -2.40 17.84
CA THR A 264 -16.74 -3.24 18.26
C THR A 264 -18.01 -2.87 17.51
N LEU A 265 -19.02 -3.75 17.53
CA LEU A 265 -20.34 -3.45 16.95
C LEU A 265 -20.99 -2.23 17.63
N GLU A 266 -20.83 -2.06 18.95
CA GLU A 266 -21.37 -0.91 19.67
C GLU A 266 -20.67 0.40 19.27
N ALA A 267 -19.37 0.35 19.03
CA ALA A 267 -18.61 1.51 18.55
C ALA A 267 -19.02 1.89 17.11
N LEU A 268 -19.14 0.88 16.23
CA LEU A 268 -19.56 1.07 14.84
C LEU A 268 -21.02 1.55 14.73
N GLY A 269 -21.93 1.01 15.54
CA GLY A 269 -23.34 1.38 15.55
C GLY A 269 -23.61 2.84 15.92
N LYS A 270 -22.68 3.48 16.65
CA LYS A 270 -22.74 4.92 16.98
C LYS A 270 -22.35 5.83 15.81
N LEU A 271 -21.74 5.29 14.76
CA LEU A 271 -21.31 6.08 13.61
C LEU A 271 -22.51 6.48 12.75
N LYS A 272 -22.52 7.76 12.37
CA LYS A 272 -23.52 8.33 11.46
C LYS A 272 -23.23 7.88 10.02
N PRO A 273 -24.27 7.73 9.18
CA PRO A 273 -24.10 7.52 7.74
C PRO A 273 -23.24 8.62 7.12
N ALA A 274 -22.33 8.26 6.23
CA ALA A 274 -21.33 9.16 5.67
C ALA A 274 -21.74 9.75 4.31
N PHE A 275 -22.67 9.11 3.59
CA PHE A 275 -22.94 9.44 2.18
C PHE A 275 -24.41 9.76 1.87
N LEU A 276 -25.34 9.14 2.59
CA LEU A 276 -26.79 9.33 2.39
C LEU A 276 -27.48 9.54 3.74
N GLN A 277 -28.34 10.55 3.83
CA GLN A 277 -29.17 10.75 5.02
C GLN A 277 -30.11 9.55 5.21
N GLY A 278 -30.06 8.94 6.40
CA GLY A 278 -30.79 7.69 6.66
C GLY A 278 -30.19 6.44 5.99
N GLY A 279 -29.00 6.57 5.41
CA GLY A 279 -28.24 5.45 4.84
C GLY A 279 -27.65 4.52 5.91
N THR A 280 -26.90 3.53 5.44
CA THR A 280 -26.26 2.50 6.30
C THR A 280 -24.73 2.51 6.21
N VAL A 281 -24.18 3.14 5.17
CA VAL A 281 -22.75 3.19 4.92
C VAL A 281 -22.13 4.31 5.75
N THR A 282 -21.14 3.96 6.57
CA THR A 282 -20.44 4.83 7.51
C THR A 282 -18.94 4.83 7.25
N ALA A 283 -18.20 5.74 7.90
CA ALA A 283 -16.74 5.72 7.86
C ALA A 283 -16.14 4.45 8.50
N GLY A 284 -16.86 3.75 9.39
CA GLY A 284 -16.37 2.55 10.06
C GLY A 284 -16.56 1.27 9.25
N ASN A 285 -17.53 1.26 8.32
CA ASN A 285 -17.80 0.12 7.43
C ASN A 285 -17.43 0.40 5.96
N SER A 286 -16.64 1.46 5.72
CA SER A 286 -16.01 1.79 4.45
C SER A 286 -14.50 1.63 4.52
N SER A 287 -13.84 1.46 3.37
CA SER A 287 -12.38 1.50 3.31
C SER A 287 -11.85 2.86 3.75
N GLN A 288 -10.71 2.86 4.44
CA GLN A 288 -10.03 4.09 4.82
C GLN A 288 -9.38 4.75 3.58
N MET A 289 -9.24 6.07 3.63
CA MET A 289 -8.34 6.76 2.71
C MET A 289 -6.90 6.54 3.19
N SER A 290 -6.01 6.20 2.27
CA SER A 290 -4.70 5.65 2.62
C SER A 290 -3.61 6.06 1.65
N ASP A 291 -2.37 5.95 2.13
CA ASP A 291 -1.15 6.12 1.35
C ASP A 291 -0.38 4.80 1.35
N GLY A 292 0.14 4.38 0.20
CA GLY A 292 0.97 3.19 0.10
C GLY A 292 1.37 2.82 -1.32
N ALA A 293 2.29 1.85 -1.43
CA ALA A 293 2.72 1.28 -2.70
C ALA A 293 2.96 -0.23 -2.61
N ALA A 294 2.89 -0.90 -3.74
CA ALA A 294 3.24 -2.32 -3.89
C ALA A 294 3.87 -2.59 -5.26
N ALA A 295 4.75 -3.58 -5.32
CA ALA A 295 5.35 -4.06 -6.56
C ALA A 295 5.53 -5.58 -6.53
N VAL A 296 5.42 -6.18 -7.71
CA VAL A 296 5.74 -7.57 -7.99
C VAL A 296 6.66 -7.64 -9.20
N VAL A 297 7.50 -8.67 -9.25
CA VAL A 297 8.24 -9.04 -10.46
C VAL A 297 7.53 -10.23 -11.08
N ILE A 298 7.02 -10.05 -12.30
CA ILE A 298 6.40 -11.09 -13.11
C ILE A 298 7.42 -11.52 -14.15
N MET A 299 7.59 -12.83 -14.31
CA MET A 299 8.61 -13.40 -15.18
C MET A 299 8.04 -14.58 -15.97
N GLU A 300 8.59 -14.84 -17.15
CA GLU A 300 8.35 -16.10 -17.85
C GLU A 300 8.95 -17.27 -17.06
N ALA A 301 8.22 -18.39 -16.95
CA ALA A 301 8.59 -19.50 -16.06
C ALA A 301 9.96 -20.14 -16.37
N ARG A 302 10.37 -20.26 -17.65
CA ARG A 302 11.69 -20.79 -18.02
C ARG A 302 12.81 -19.79 -17.74
N LYS A 303 12.56 -18.48 -17.93
CA LYS A 303 13.48 -17.40 -17.52
C LYS A 303 13.71 -17.45 -16.00
N ALA A 304 12.63 -17.51 -15.21
CA ALA A 304 12.70 -17.63 -13.75
C ALA A 304 13.53 -18.86 -13.32
N LYS A 305 13.26 -20.02 -13.94
CA LYS A 305 14.04 -21.25 -13.70
C LYS A 305 15.51 -21.11 -14.07
N THR A 306 15.84 -20.41 -15.16
CA THR A 306 17.23 -20.18 -15.60
C THR A 306 17.99 -19.31 -14.61
N LEU A 307 17.30 -18.35 -13.98
CA LEU A 307 17.85 -17.48 -12.94
C LEU A 307 17.83 -18.12 -11.54
N GLY A 308 17.26 -19.32 -11.38
CA GLY A 308 17.12 -20.00 -10.08
C GLY A 308 16.12 -19.33 -9.13
N LEU A 309 15.13 -18.63 -9.68
CA LEU A 309 14.07 -17.97 -8.92
C LEU A 309 12.87 -18.90 -8.75
N GLU A 310 12.40 -19.02 -7.51
CA GLU A 310 11.20 -19.81 -7.17
C GLU A 310 9.94 -18.93 -7.27
N PRO A 311 8.90 -19.37 -8.01
CA PRO A 311 7.58 -18.74 -8.04
C PRO A 311 6.80 -18.74 -6.72
#